data_AF-A0A8T2WI79-F1
#
_entry.id   AF-A0A8T2WI79-F1
#
_cell.length_a   1.000
_cell.length_b   1.000
_cell.length_c   1.000
_cell.angle_alpha   90.00
_cell.angle_beta   90.00
_cell.angle_gamma   90.00
#
_symmetry.space_group_name_H-M   'P 1'
#
loop_
_entity.id
_entity.type
_entity.pdbx_description
1 polymer ?
#
loop_
_entity_poly.entity_id
_entity_poly.type
_entity_poly.pdbx_seq_one_letter_code
_entity_poly.pdbx_strand_id
1 'polypeptide(L)'
;MEAAIMEHPLWAGATDDEFDSSMEGLEKYIMTKLFSRTFAISPEDVKIDQEISEKIHLLQSFLRPEHLDIPPFLQNEASWLLAEKELQKINAFRAPREKLHCIMSCCRIINNLLLNASMSENHVLGGADDFLPVLIYVTIKARSPW
;
A
#
# COMPACT_ATOMS: atom_id res chain seq x y z
N MET A 1 -25.40 8.00 2.67
CA MET A 1 -25.76 6.61 3.01
C MET A 1 -25.34 6.28 4.43
N GLU A 2 -24.14 6.66 4.86
CA GLU A 2 -23.67 6.53 6.26
C GLU A 2 -24.66 7.07 7.30
N ALA A 3 -25.02 8.36 7.23
CA ALA A 3 -25.99 8.95 8.16
C ALA A 3 -27.35 8.22 8.18
N ALA A 4 -27.81 7.74 7.01
CA ALA A 4 -29.08 7.03 6.90
C ALA A 4 -29.05 5.63 7.53
N ILE A 5 -27.88 4.98 7.60
CA ILE A 5 -27.69 3.69 8.26
C ILE A 5 -27.56 3.90 9.78
N MET A 6 -26.81 4.92 10.21
CA MET A 6 -26.62 5.24 11.63
C MET A 6 -27.92 5.69 12.31
N GLU A 7 -28.76 6.46 11.62
CA GLU A 7 -30.05 6.93 12.15
C GLU A 7 -31.16 5.86 12.05
N HIS A 8 -30.89 4.70 11.43
CA HIS A 8 -31.92 3.69 11.22
C HIS A 8 -32.24 2.95 12.54
N PRO A 9 -33.51 2.85 12.97
CA PRO A 9 -33.87 2.24 14.25
C PRO A 9 -33.39 0.80 14.44
N LEU A 10 -33.29 0.02 13.36
CA LEU A 10 -32.76 -1.36 13.41
C LEU A 10 -31.26 -1.45 13.74
N TRP A 11 -30.51 -0.35 13.58
CA TRP A 11 -29.09 -0.27 13.86
C TRP A 11 -28.78 0.41 15.21
N ALA A 12 -29.81 0.82 15.97
CA ALA A 12 -29.63 1.57 17.21
C ALA A 12 -28.87 0.83 18.33
N GLY A 13 -28.66 -0.48 18.20
CA GLY A 13 -27.87 -1.30 19.13
C GLY A 13 -26.53 -1.78 18.60
N ALA A 14 -26.13 -1.38 17.37
CA ALA A 14 -24.87 -1.80 16.79
C ALA A 14 -23.69 -1.01 17.39
N THR A 15 -22.52 -1.66 17.49
CA THR A 15 -21.28 -1.00 17.95
C THR A 15 -20.62 -0.22 16.82
N ASP A 16 -19.72 0.70 17.17
CA ASP A 16 -18.94 1.46 16.18
C ASP A 16 -18.14 0.54 15.25
N ASP A 17 -17.58 -0.56 15.76
CA ASP A 17 -16.87 -1.57 14.95
C ASP A 17 -17.80 -2.28 13.95
N GLU A 18 -19.04 -2.57 14.35
CA GLU A 18 -20.05 -3.17 13.47
C GLU A 18 -20.49 -2.19 12.39
N PHE A 19 -20.60 -0.90 12.71
CA PHE A 19 -20.86 0.15 11.74
C PHE A 19 -19.73 0.30 10.73
N ASP A 20 -18.48 0.42 11.18
CA ASP A 20 -17.31 0.53 10.31
C ASP A 20 -17.20 -0.69 9.38
N SER A 21 -17.36 -1.90 9.93
CA SER A 21 -17.34 -3.14 9.15
C SER A 21 -18.45 -3.17 8.10
N SER A 22 -19.64 -2.68 8.43
CA SER A 22 -20.78 -2.61 7.51
C SER A 22 -20.56 -1.59 6.41
N MET A 23 -19.95 -0.45 6.73
CA MET A 23 -19.58 0.58 5.76
C MET A 23 -18.50 0.11 4.80
N GLU A 24 -17.47 -0.59 5.29
CA GLU A 24 -16.49 -1.26 4.44
C GLU A 24 -17.15 -2.29 3.51
N GLY A 25 -18.10 -3.08 4.03
CA GLY A 25 -18.88 -4.03 3.23
C GLY A 25 -19.68 -3.37 2.11
N LEU A 26 -20.31 -2.23 2.39
CA LEU A 26 -21.05 -1.45 1.41
C LEU A 26 -20.13 -0.87 0.33
N GLU A 27 -19.00 -0.27 0.72
CA GLU A 27 -17.98 0.22 -0.22
C GLU A 27 -17.53 -0.92 -1.14
N LYS A 28 -17.15 -2.07 -0.57
CA LYS A 28 -16.70 -3.23 -1.31
C LYS A 28 -17.74 -3.71 -2.32
N TYR A 29 -19.01 -3.77 -1.91
CA TYR A 29 -20.09 -4.18 -2.80
C TYR A 29 -20.25 -3.22 -3.98
N ILE A 30 -20.37 -1.92 -3.70
CA ILE A 30 -20.57 -0.88 -4.73
C ILE A 30 -19.37 -0.85 -5.68
N MET A 31 -18.16 -0.76 -5.14
CA MET A 31 -16.93 -0.63 -5.93
C MET A 31 -16.64 -1.87 -6.76
N THR A 32 -16.99 -3.07 -6.27
CA THR A 32 -16.86 -4.30 -7.08
C THR A 32 -17.74 -4.27 -8.33
N LYS A 33 -18.93 -3.69 -8.25
CA LYS A 33 -19.88 -3.55 -9.37
C LYS A 33 -19.51 -2.42 -10.31
N LEU A 34 -18.99 -1.32 -9.77
CA LEU A 34 -18.63 -0.13 -10.55
C LEU A 34 -17.19 -0.14 -11.06
N PHE A 35 -16.34 -1.09 -10.64
CA PHE A 35 -14.90 -1.10 -10.93
C PHE A 35 -14.55 -0.84 -12.40
N SER A 36 -15.20 -1.54 -13.34
CA SER A 36 -14.94 -1.39 -14.78
C SER A 36 -15.39 -0.03 -15.36
N ARG A 37 -16.11 0.76 -14.58
CA ARG A 37 -16.61 2.10 -14.91
C ARG A 37 -16.03 3.19 -14.00
N THR A 38 -15.08 2.87 -13.14
CA THR A 38 -14.48 3.85 -12.21
C THR A 38 -12.96 3.76 -12.16
N PHE A 39 -12.37 2.59 -12.44
CA PHE A 39 -10.93 2.38 -12.41
C PHE A 39 -10.32 2.54 -13.81
N ALA A 40 -9.31 3.41 -13.94
CA ALA A 40 -8.51 3.62 -15.16
C ALA A 40 -9.34 3.78 -16.46
N ILE A 41 -10.41 4.59 -16.42
CA ILE A 41 -11.31 4.77 -17.58
C ILE A 41 -10.71 5.77 -18.58
N SER A 42 -10.01 6.77 -18.07
CA SER A 42 -9.50 7.85 -18.90
C SER A 42 -8.29 7.35 -19.69
N PRO A 43 -8.21 7.63 -21.01
CA PRO A 43 -7.02 7.34 -21.80
C PRO A 43 -5.75 7.97 -21.23
N GLU A 44 -5.88 9.11 -20.54
CA GLU A 44 -4.79 9.77 -19.84
C GLU A 44 -4.27 8.93 -18.67
N ASP A 45 -5.16 8.32 -17.87
CA ASP A 45 -4.76 7.41 -16.77
C ASP A 45 -3.95 6.22 -17.31
N VAL A 46 -4.47 5.55 -18.36
CA VAL A 46 -3.79 4.40 -19.00
C VAL A 46 -2.42 4.80 -19.55
N LYS A 47 -2.31 6.01 -20.10
CA LYS A 47 -1.02 6.53 -20.59
C LYS A 47 -0.04 6.77 -19.45
N ILE A 48 -0.50 7.36 -18.34
CA ILE A 48 0.33 7.60 -17.15
C ILE A 48 0.81 6.27 -16.57
N ASP A 49 -0.07 5.28 -16.44
CA ASP A 49 0.28 3.95 -15.94
C ASP A 49 1.35 3.27 -16.82
N GLN A 50 1.20 3.38 -18.15
CA GLN A 50 2.20 2.86 -19.09
C GLN A 50 3.55 3.57 -18.94
N GLU A 51 3.58 4.90 -18.87
CA GLU A 51 4.82 5.68 -18.69
C GLU A 51 5.51 5.35 -17.36
N ILE A 52 4.74 5.17 -16.29
CA ILE A 52 5.27 4.79 -14.97
C ILE A 52 5.82 3.36 -15.01
N SER A 53 5.08 2.43 -15.60
CA SER A 53 5.50 1.03 -15.75
C SER A 53 6.82 0.90 -16.52
N GLU A 54 6.96 1.63 -17.63
CA GLU A 54 8.21 1.67 -18.40
C GLU A 54 9.38 2.23 -17.59
N LYS A 55 9.17 3.35 -16.86
CA LYS A 55 10.21 3.93 -16.00
C LYS A 55 10.63 2.97 -14.89
N ILE A 56 9.68 2.31 -14.22
CA ILE A 56 9.95 1.33 -13.18
C ILE A 56 10.76 0.17 -13.76
N HIS A 57 10.36 -0.37 -14.92
CA HIS A 57 11.06 -1.47 -15.58
C HIS A 57 12.53 -1.12 -15.90
N LEU A 58 12.79 0.10 -16.38
CA LEU A 58 14.15 0.57 -16.65
C LEU A 58 14.96 0.74 -15.35
N LEU A 59 14.39 1.36 -14.32
CA LEU A 59 15.07 1.57 -13.04
C LEU A 59 15.44 0.25 -12.37
N GLN A 60 14.58 -0.77 -12.47
CA GLN A 60 14.81 -2.07 -11.87
C GLN A 60 16.13 -2.74 -12.29
N SER A 61 16.60 -2.48 -13.52
CA SER A 61 17.78 -3.16 -14.07
C SER A 61 19.09 -2.73 -13.42
N PHE A 62 19.14 -1.54 -12.81
CA PHE A 62 20.38 -0.98 -12.27
C PHE A 62 20.25 -0.32 -10.88
N LEU A 63 19.03 -0.07 -10.39
CA LEU A 63 18.82 0.55 -9.09
C LEU A 63 19.34 -0.34 -7.96
N ARG A 64 20.22 0.24 -7.14
CA ARG A 64 20.77 -0.34 -5.92
C ARG A 64 20.35 0.50 -4.70
N PRO A 65 20.32 -0.08 -3.49
CA PRO A 65 19.91 0.65 -2.29
C PRO A 65 20.72 1.93 -2.03
N GLU A 66 22.01 1.93 -2.39
CA GLU A 66 22.90 3.09 -2.19
C GLU A 66 22.52 4.29 -3.06
N HIS A 67 21.77 4.10 -4.15
CA HIS A 67 21.27 5.20 -4.99
C HIS A 67 20.15 5.99 -4.33
N LEU A 68 19.54 5.43 -3.28
CA LEU A 68 18.49 6.06 -2.48
C LEU A 68 18.96 6.36 -1.06
N ASP A 69 20.27 6.36 -0.82
CA ASP A 69 20.86 6.61 0.50
C ASP A 69 20.43 5.58 1.58
N ILE A 70 20.09 4.35 1.17
CA ILE A 70 19.72 3.28 2.10
C ILE A 70 20.99 2.64 2.69
N PRO A 71 21.23 2.76 4.01
CA PRO A 71 22.42 2.22 4.64
C PRO A 71 22.40 0.68 4.72
N PRO A 72 23.59 0.02 4.77
CA PRO A 72 23.70 -1.44 4.75
C PRO A 72 22.91 -2.18 5.83
N PHE A 73 22.76 -1.60 7.01
CA PHE A 73 22.03 -2.22 8.13
C PHE A 73 20.51 -2.27 7.91
N LEU A 74 19.97 -1.45 7.00
CA LEU A 74 18.56 -1.53 6.58
C LEU A 74 18.34 -2.50 5.41
N GLN A 75 19.41 -3.08 4.85
CA GLN A 75 19.35 -3.98 3.71
C GLN A 75 18.97 -5.41 4.12
N ASN A 76 17.70 -5.60 4.49
CA ASN A 76 17.14 -6.91 4.78
C ASN A 76 16.24 -7.39 3.63
N GLU A 77 16.82 -8.24 2.78
CA GLU A 77 16.16 -8.78 1.59
C GLU A 77 14.86 -9.53 1.91
N ALA A 78 14.81 -10.27 3.03
CA ALA A 78 13.64 -11.06 3.41
C ALA A 78 12.44 -10.15 3.77
N SER A 79 12.68 -9.10 4.55
CA SER A 79 11.65 -8.10 4.89
C SER A 79 11.20 -7.30 3.68
N TRP A 80 12.12 -6.93 2.79
CA TRP A 80 11.76 -6.25 1.54
C TRP A 80 10.90 -7.13 0.64
N LEU A 81 11.25 -8.41 0.48
CA LEU A 81 10.45 -9.36 -0.28
C LEU A 81 9.03 -9.52 0.29
N LEU A 82 8.86 -9.48 1.63
CA LEU A 82 7.53 -9.49 2.24
C LEU A 82 6.74 -8.21 1.92
N ALA A 83 7.39 -7.05 2.01
CA ALA A 83 6.78 -5.76 1.71
C ALA A 83 6.38 -5.65 0.22
N GLU A 84 7.22 -6.15 -0.69
CA GLU A 84 6.95 -6.26 -2.12
C GLU A 84 5.71 -7.12 -2.38
N LYS A 85 5.60 -8.29 -1.72
CA LYS A 85 4.46 -9.19 -1.86
C LYS A 85 3.15 -8.56 -1.37
N GLU A 86 3.17 -7.71 -0.35
CA GLU A 86 1.98 -6.98 0.07
C GLU A 86 1.53 -5.98 -1.00
N LEU A 87 2.45 -5.23 -1.60
CA LEU A 87 2.12 -4.29 -2.69
C LEU A 87 1.60 -5.02 -3.94
N GLN A 88 2.17 -6.17 -4.30
CA GLN A 88 1.73 -6.96 -5.45
C GLN A 88 0.26 -7.41 -5.37
N LYS A 89 -0.31 -7.50 -4.16
CA LYS A 89 -1.73 -7.87 -3.98
C LYS A 89 -2.69 -6.75 -4.35
N ILE A 90 -2.24 -5.50 -4.50
CA ILE A 90 -3.12 -4.34 -4.67
C ILE A 90 -4.11 -4.51 -5.83
N ASN A 91 -3.72 -5.18 -6.92
CA ASN A 91 -4.56 -5.40 -8.09
C ASN A 91 -5.44 -6.64 -8.02
N ALA A 92 -5.27 -7.49 -7.00
CA ALA A 92 -6.21 -8.55 -6.69
C ALA A 92 -7.52 -8.01 -6.07
N PHE A 93 -7.50 -6.80 -5.52
CA PHE A 93 -8.64 -6.18 -4.85
C PHE A 93 -9.28 -5.09 -5.70
N ARG A 94 -10.61 -4.95 -5.55
CA ARG A 94 -11.42 -3.89 -6.19
C ARG A 94 -11.87 -2.81 -5.22
N ALA A 95 -12.04 -3.16 -3.95
CA ALA A 95 -12.45 -2.21 -2.93
C ALA A 95 -11.28 -1.27 -2.58
N PRO A 96 -11.50 0.06 -2.53
CA PRO A 96 -10.50 1.03 -2.10
C PRO A 96 -9.88 0.70 -0.74
N ARG A 97 -10.68 0.32 0.27
CA ARG A 97 -10.18 -0.05 1.60
C ARG A 97 -9.19 -1.22 1.55
N GLU A 98 -9.50 -2.26 0.76
CA GLU A 98 -8.63 -3.43 0.61
C GLU A 98 -7.32 -3.06 -0.12
N LYS A 99 -7.39 -2.21 -1.16
CA LYS A 99 -6.20 -1.69 -1.84
C LYS A 99 -5.31 -0.89 -0.88
N LEU A 100 -5.91 -0.03 -0.05
CA LEU A 100 -5.20 0.74 0.96
C LEU A 100 -4.58 -0.16 2.02
N HIS A 101 -5.25 -1.25 2.41
CA HIS A 101 -4.71 -2.21 3.35
C HIS A 101 -3.42 -2.89 2.86
N CYS A 102 -3.28 -3.16 1.54
CA CYS A 102 -2.03 -3.63 0.95
C CYS A 102 -0.88 -2.63 1.15
N ILE A 103 -1.14 -1.35 0.91
CA ILE A 103 -0.16 -0.27 1.09
C ILE A 103 0.23 -0.17 2.57
N MET A 104 -0.76 -0.13 3.47
CA MET A 104 -0.53 -0.04 4.91
C MET A 104 0.25 -1.24 5.45
N SER A 105 -0.04 -2.44 4.94
CA SER A 105 0.67 -3.66 5.34
C SER A 105 2.13 -3.63 4.88
N CYS A 106 2.40 -3.17 3.64
CA CYS A 106 3.75 -2.91 3.16
C CYS A 106 4.49 -1.91 4.07
N CYS A 107 3.89 -0.75 4.34
CA CYS A 107 4.46 0.27 5.22
C CYS A 107 4.75 -0.28 6.63
N ARG A 108 3.87 -1.13 7.16
CA ARG A 108 4.04 -1.73 8.50
C ARG A 108 5.23 -2.70 8.53
N ILE A 109 5.44 -3.46 7.47
CA ILE A 109 6.62 -4.34 7.33
C ILE A 109 7.91 -3.51 7.30
N ILE A 110 7.93 -2.42 6.52
CA ILE A 110 9.08 -1.51 6.44
C ILE A 110 9.35 -0.88 7.82
N ASN A 111 8.33 -0.38 8.51
CA ASN A 111 8.49 0.19 9.85
C ASN A 111 9.02 -0.83 10.86
N ASN A 112 8.54 -2.07 10.83
CA ASN A 112 9.06 -3.12 11.71
C ASN A 112 10.54 -3.43 11.42
N LEU A 113 10.96 -3.35 10.16
CA LEU A 113 12.37 -3.46 9.79
C LEU A 113 13.20 -2.32 10.39
N LEU A 114 12.73 -1.07 10.28
CA LEU A 114 13.41 0.10 10.85
C LEU A 114 13.52 0.00 12.37
N LEU A 115 12.44 -0.42 13.04
CA LEU A 115 12.42 -0.63 14.48
C LEU A 115 13.41 -1.71 14.91
N ASN A 116 13.45 -2.84 14.22
CA ASN A 116 14.40 -3.92 14.53
C ASN A 116 15.86 -3.47 14.35
N ALA A 117 16.15 -2.72 13.28
CA ALA A 117 17.47 -2.15 13.06
C ALA A 117 17.86 -1.11 14.12
N SER A 118 16.89 -0.30 14.59
CA SER A 118 17.12 0.68 15.66
C SER A 118 17.54 0.02 16.98
N MET A 119 16.97 -1.15 17.28
CA MET A 119 17.30 -1.90 18.48
C MET A 119 18.68 -2.54 18.41
N SER A 120 19.18 -2.86 17.22
CA SER A 120 20.51 -3.45 17.04
C SER A 120 21.66 -2.43 17.03
N GLU A 121 21.43 -1.23 16.51
CA GLU A 121 22.52 -0.26 16.26
C GLU A 121 22.58 0.94 17.22
N ASN A 122 21.77 0.98 18.28
CA ASN A 122 21.71 2.12 19.23
C ASN A 122 21.47 3.49 18.55
N HIS A 123 20.94 3.49 17.33
CA HIS A 123 20.62 4.70 16.56
C HIS A 123 19.11 4.92 16.59
N VAL A 124 18.69 6.18 16.73
CA VAL A 124 17.27 6.54 16.58
C VAL A 124 16.94 6.45 15.10
N LEU A 125 16.36 5.33 14.69
CA LEU A 125 15.85 5.11 13.34
C LEU A 125 14.33 5.08 13.40
N GLY A 126 13.68 5.50 12.31
CA GLY A 126 12.21 5.53 12.21
C GLY A 126 11.65 6.89 11.78
N GLY A 127 12.51 7.79 11.30
CA GLY A 127 12.08 9.02 10.65
C GLY A 127 11.61 8.76 9.21
N ALA A 128 11.02 9.79 8.59
CA ALA A 128 10.68 9.76 7.17
C ALA A 128 11.91 9.57 6.28
N ASP A 129 13.08 10.06 6.73
CA ASP A 129 14.36 9.95 6.02
C ASP A 129 14.86 8.50 5.94
N ASP A 130 14.53 7.65 6.91
CA ASP A 130 14.86 6.22 6.86
C ASP A 130 13.79 5.41 6.10
N PHE A 131 12.52 5.83 6.23
CA PHE A 131 11.37 5.10 5.70
C PHE A 131 11.16 5.28 4.20
N LEU A 132 11.19 6.53 3.73
CA LEU A 132 10.82 6.86 2.36
C LEU A 132 11.76 6.23 1.33
N PRO A 133 13.10 6.23 1.51
CA PRO A 133 14.01 5.50 0.63
C PRO A 133 13.68 4.03 0.47
N VAL A 134 13.41 3.34 1.60
CA VAL A 134 13.07 1.92 1.59
C VAL A 134 11.73 1.68 0.88
N LEU A 135 10.74 2.54 1.12
CA LEU A 135 9.44 2.46 0.43
C LEU A 135 9.59 2.66 -1.09
N ILE A 136 10.40 3.63 -1.54
CA ILE A 136 10.67 3.85 -2.96
C ILE A 136 11.34 2.61 -3.57
N TYR A 137 12.37 2.09 -2.90
CA TYR A 137 13.08 0.89 -3.36
C TYR A 137 12.15 -0.31 -3.50
N VAL A 138 11.38 -0.61 -2.45
CA VAL A 138 10.39 -1.71 -2.42
C VAL A 138 9.33 -1.51 -3.50
N THR A 139 8.81 -0.29 -3.68
CA THR A 139 7.79 0.00 -4.72
C THR A 139 8.34 -0.26 -6.11
N ILE A 140 9.58 0.17 -6.38
CA ILE A 140 10.23 -0.09 -7.67
C ILE A 140 10.48 -1.59 -7.84
N LYS A 141 10.88 -2.33 -6.81
CA LYS A 141 11.17 -3.77 -6.92
C LYS A 141 9.91 -4.66 -6.94
N ALA A 142 8.80 -4.21 -6.39
CA ALA A 142 7.56 -4.99 -6.26
C ALA A 142 6.92 -5.42 -7.59
N ARG A 143 7.28 -4.84 -8.75
CA ARG A 143 6.73 -5.25 -10.07
C ARG A 143 5.19 -5.29 -10.11
N SER A 144 4.50 -4.38 -9.41
CA SER A 144 3.04 -4.33 -9.50
C SER A 144 2.65 -3.80 -10.89
N PRO A 145 1.86 -4.55 -11.70
CA PRO A 145 1.37 -4.06 -12.97
C PRO A 145 0.23 -3.08 -12.68
N TRP A 146 0.55 -1.79 -12.58
CA TRP A 146 -0.43 -0.71 -12.38
C TRP A 146 -1.53 -0.77 -13.45
#